data_AF-G8CP66-F1
#
_entry.id   AF-G8CP66-F1
#
_cell.length_a   1.000
_cell.length_b   1.000
_cell.length_c   1.000
_cell.angle_alpha   90.00
_cell.angle_beta   90.00
_cell.angle_gamma   90.00
#
_symmetry.space_group_name_H-M   'P 1'
#
loop_
_entity.id
_entity.type
_entity.pdbx_description
1 polymer ?
#
loop_
_entity_poly.entity_id
_entity_poly.type
_entity_poly.pdbx_seq_one_letter_code
_entity_poly.pdbx_strand_id
1 'polypeptide(L)'
;MSTTQRTSRPTQGGFVSIEMIIVLIIIAIGVGLGLAAAAGMFSSSNANEEQRNISVIAANARALKTSSGYGSSGTNLIPSLIAINGVPKNMSVSSGVVYNVYGGSVTVSSTGMGFSITTSKLPKDACITLSTKIAKNTFEQTKINSGSAITGEVTTAAATQACSSDSNSITWTYSS
;
A
#
# COMPACT_ATOMS: atom_id res chain seq x y z
N MET A 1 1.74 -36.48 -70.57
CA MET A 1 2.67 -37.20 -69.67
C MET A 1 3.33 -36.18 -68.77
N SER A 2 3.03 -36.26 -67.48
CA SER A 2 3.25 -35.22 -66.46
C SER A 2 4.70 -35.18 -65.98
N THR A 3 5.29 -33.99 -65.89
CA THR A 3 6.61 -33.78 -65.26
C THR A 3 6.39 -33.34 -63.82
N THR A 4 6.68 -34.23 -62.87
CA THR A 4 6.56 -33.98 -61.42
C THR A 4 7.82 -33.24 -60.93
N GLN A 5 7.66 -32.00 -60.47
CA GLN A 5 8.70 -31.29 -59.70
C GLN A 5 8.79 -31.87 -58.28
N ARG A 6 10.01 -32.24 -57.84
CA ARG A 6 10.32 -32.51 -56.43
C ARG A 6 10.87 -31.24 -55.79
N THR A 7 10.12 -30.66 -54.86
CA THR A 7 10.60 -29.63 -53.93
C THR A 7 11.18 -30.30 -52.69
N SER A 8 12.44 -30.00 -52.39
CA SER A 8 13.14 -30.38 -51.15
C SER A 8 12.96 -29.28 -50.10
N ARG A 9 12.44 -29.64 -48.92
CA ARG A 9 12.53 -28.84 -47.68
C ARG A 9 12.77 -29.74 -46.48
N PRO A 10 13.98 -29.77 -45.91
CA PRO A 10 14.16 -30.17 -44.52
C PRO A 10 14.33 -28.91 -43.67
N THR A 11 13.27 -28.52 -42.96
CA THR A 11 13.39 -27.67 -41.77
C THR A 11 12.67 -28.37 -40.64
N GLN A 12 13.29 -29.46 -40.17
CA GLN A 12 13.01 -30.07 -38.87
C GLN A 12 13.81 -29.22 -37.86
N GLY A 13 13.19 -28.45 -36.97
CA GLY A 13 12.20 -28.91 -36.00
C GLY A 13 12.97 -29.21 -34.73
N GLY A 14 12.98 -28.25 -33.81
CA GLY A 14 13.96 -28.05 -32.73
C GLY A 14 14.40 -29.29 -31.92
N PHE A 15 15.70 -29.34 -31.64
CA PHE A 15 16.30 -30.29 -30.70
C PHE A 15 16.21 -29.71 -29.28
N VAL A 16 15.01 -29.74 -28.70
CA VAL A 16 14.89 -29.63 -27.24
C VAL A 16 14.94 -31.05 -26.72
N SER A 17 16.11 -31.46 -26.20
CA SER A 17 16.27 -32.74 -25.52
C SER A 17 15.42 -32.76 -24.24
N ILE A 18 14.97 -33.94 -23.82
CA ILE A 18 14.07 -34.08 -22.66
C ILE A 18 14.73 -33.58 -21.36
N GLU A 19 16.05 -33.72 -21.23
CA GLU A 19 16.84 -33.14 -20.14
C GLU A 19 16.88 -31.62 -20.17
N MET A 20 16.92 -31.01 -21.35
CA MET A 20 16.83 -29.54 -21.47
C MET A 20 15.45 -29.03 -21.07
N ILE A 21 14.38 -29.79 -21.28
CA ILE A 21 13.03 -29.41 -20.79
C ILE A 21 13.00 -29.37 -19.26
N ILE A 22 13.58 -30.37 -18.58
CA ILE A 22 13.62 -30.43 -17.12
C ILE A 22 14.44 -29.27 -16.54
N VAL A 23 15.61 -28.98 -17.12
CA VAL A 23 16.45 -27.86 -16.70
C VAL A 23 15.71 -26.53 -16.87
N LEU A 24 15.02 -26.33 -18.00
CA LEU A 24 14.24 -25.11 -18.24
C LEU A 24 13.08 -24.95 -17.25
N ILE A 25 12.41 -26.04 -16.85
CA ILE A 25 11.35 -25.99 -15.82
C ILE A 25 11.92 -25.56 -14.47
N ILE A 26 13.07 -26.12 -14.05
CA ILE A 26 13.70 -25.77 -12.78
C ILE A 26 14.12 -24.29 -12.77
N ILE A 27 14.72 -23.80 -13.88
CA ILE A 27 15.07 -22.39 -14.03
C ILE A 27 13.81 -21.51 -14.00
N ALA A 28 12.76 -21.89 -14.71
CA ALA A 28 11.50 -21.12 -14.74
C ALA A 28 10.85 -21.03 -13.35
N ILE A 29 10.84 -22.13 -12.58
CA ILE A 29 10.36 -22.15 -11.20
C ILE A 29 11.26 -21.28 -10.31
N GLY A 30 12.58 -21.42 -10.42
CA GLY A 30 13.54 -20.62 -9.64
C GLY A 30 13.41 -19.12 -9.89
N VAL A 31 13.29 -18.72 -11.16
CA VAL A 31 13.03 -17.32 -11.54
C VAL A 31 11.66 -16.86 -11.05
N GLY A 32 10.62 -17.68 -11.21
CA GLY A 32 9.27 -17.36 -10.72
C GLY A 32 9.21 -17.13 -9.22
N LEU A 33 9.84 -18.02 -8.43
CA LEU A 33 9.93 -17.89 -6.97
C LEU A 33 10.80 -16.68 -6.56
N GLY A 34 11.91 -16.45 -7.26
CA GLY A 34 12.77 -15.29 -7.03
C GLY A 34 12.06 -13.96 -7.27
N LEU A 35 11.26 -13.87 -8.34
CA LEU A 35 10.45 -12.68 -8.66
C LEU A 35 9.33 -12.47 -7.64
N ALA A 36 8.65 -13.53 -7.19
CA ALA A 36 7.61 -13.45 -6.16
C ALA A 36 8.18 -13.00 -4.80
N ALA A 37 9.34 -13.53 -4.40
CA ALA A 37 10.04 -13.11 -3.20
C ALA A 37 10.49 -11.65 -3.29
N ALA A 38 11.05 -11.23 -4.43
CA ALA A 38 11.44 -9.84 -4.66
C ALA A 38 10.23 -8.88 -4.59
N ALA A 39 9.11 -9.22 -5.23
CA ALA A 39 7.88 -8.42 -5.17
C ALA A 39 7.33 -8.31 -3.73
N GLY A 40 7.33 -9.41 -2.98
CA GLY A 40 6.95 -9.40 -1.56
C GLY A 40 7.88 -8.54 -0.69
N MET A 41 9.19 -8.54 -0.99
CA MET A 41 10.17 -7.69 -0.29
C MET A 41 9.96 -6.20 -0.56
N PHE A 42 9.68 -5.80 -1.81
CA PHE A 42 9.38 -4.41 -2.14
C PHE A 42 8.08 -3.93 -1.48
N SER A 43 7.04 -4.76 -1.48
CA SER A 43 5.80 -4.45 -0.76
C SER A 43 6.02 -4.27 0.74
N SER A 44 6.77 -5.18 1.37
CA SER A 44 7.05 -5.11 2.80
C SER A 44 7.88 -3.88 3.19
N SER A 45 8.83 -3.48 2.34
CA SER A 45 9.65 -2.28 2.54
C SER A 45 8.80 -1.02 2.47
N ASN A 46 7.98 -0.90 1.41
CA ASN A 46 7.07 0.20 1.21
C ASN A 46 6.03 0.30 2.34
N ALA A 47 5.47 -0.84 2.79
CA ALA A 47 4.50 -0.87 3.86
C ALA A 47 5.14 -0.46 5.21
N ASN A 48 6.37 -0.89 5.49
CA ASN A 48 7.09 -0.48 6.69
C ASN A 48 7.48 1.01 6.65
N GLU A 49 7.82 1.54 5.48
CA GLU A 49 8.10 2.96 5.29
C GLU A 49 6.83 3.79 5.48
N GLU A 50 5.73 3.41 4.85
CA GLU A 50 4.45 4.09 5.02
C GLU A 50 3.95 4.01 6.47
N GLN A 51 4.16 2.88 7.14
CA GLN A 51 3.87 2.76 8.58
C GLN A 51 4.63 3.82 9.39
N ARG A 52 5.93 3.99 9.15
CA ARG A 52 6.74 5.03 9.82
C ARG A 52 6.24 6.43 9.47
N ASN A 53 5.92 6.68 8.21
CA ASN A 53 5.41 7.97 7.75
C ASN A 53 4.11 8.35 8.48
N ILE A 54 3.16 7.42 8.55
CA ILE A 54 1.88 7.63 9.26
C ILE A 54 2.12 7.83 10.76
N SER A 55 3.04 7.09 11.39
CA SER A 55 3.38 7.30 12.80
C SER A 55 3.98 8.69 13.08
N VAL A 56 4.85 9.19 12.21
CA VAL A 56 5.42 10.55 12.32
C VAL A 56 4.34 11.60 12.11
N ILE A 57 3.49 11.46 11.08
CA ILE A 57 2.34 12.36 10.86
C ILE A 57 1.42 12.37 12.08
N ALA A 58 1.11 11.20 12.66
CA ALA A 58 0.27 11.10 13.84
C ALA A 58 0.89 11.82 15.05
N ALA A 59 2.19 11.64 15.29
CA ALA A 59 2.90 12.32 16.37
C ALA A 59 2.87 13.85 16.20
N ASN A 60 3.15 14.34 14.99
CA ASN A 60 3.14 15.77 14.70
C ASN A 60 1.71 16.35 14.68
N ALA A 61 0.72 15.57 14.23
CA ALA A 61 -0.67 15.96 14.29
C ALA A 61 -1.14 16.14 15.73
N ARG A 62 -0.74 15.26 16.65
CA ARG A 62 -1.02 15.43 18.09
C ARG A 62 -0.44 16.73 18.66
N ALA A 63 0.74 17.13 18.19
CA ALA A 63 1.38 18.38 18.61
C ALA A 63 0.62 19.65 18.15
N LEU A 64 -0.30 19.53 17.19
CA LEU A 64 -1.15 20.64 16.75
C LEU A 64 -2.34 20.92 17.70
N LYS A 65 -2.52 20.12 18.77
CA LYS A 65 -3.64 20.30 19.69
C LYS A 65 -3.54 21.64 20.40
N THR A 66 -4.61 22.42 20.32
CA THR A 66 -4.80 23.65 21.08
C THR A 66 -5.80 23.44 22.23
N SER A 67 -6.07 24.49 23.01
CA SER A 67 -7.11 24.44 24.04
C SER A 67 -8.52 24.15 23.49
N SER A 68 -8.78 24.48 22.21
CA SER A 68 -10.02 24.16 21.51
C SER A 68 -9.96 22.85 20.70
N GLY A 69 -8.93 22.02 20.93
CA GLY A 69 -8.69 20.80 20.16
C GLY A 69 -7.97 21.09 18.84
N TYR A 70 -8.45 20.48 17.76
CA TYR A 70 -7.85 20.58 16.42
C TYR A 70 -8.69 21.47 15.47
N GLY A 71 -9.53 22.34 16.01
CA GLY A 71 -10.50 23.13 15.24
C GLY A 71 -11.82 22.39 14.99
N SER A 72 -12.71 22.96 14.17
CA SER A 72 -14.01 22.34 13.86
C SER A 72 -13.85 21.01 13.12
N SER A 73 -14.79 20.10 13.32
CA SER A 73 -14.80 18.81 12.61
C SER A 73 -14.75 19.03 11.09
N GLY A 74 -13.88 18.30 10.40
CA GLY A 74 -13.62 18.44 8.97
C GLY A 74 -12.53 19.46 8.62
N THR A 75 -11.98 20.22 9.58
CA THR A 75 -10.85 21.12 9.32
C THR A 75 -9.66 20.34 8.80
N ASN A 76 -9.09 20.76 7.66
CA ASN A 76 -7.89 20.15 7.10
C ASN A 76 -6.64 20.61 7.87
N LEU A 77 -5.91 19.65 8.44
CA LEU A 77 -4.70 19.89 9.24
C LEU A 77 -3.41 19.78 8.42
N ILE A 78 -3.47 19.36 7.15
CA ILE A 78 -2.29 19.23 6.29
C ILE A 78 -1.51 20.55 6.13
N PRO A 79 -2.15 21.72 5.88
CA PRO A 79 -1.40 22.97 5.77
C PRO A 79 -0.62 23.31 7.05
N SER A 80 -1.23 23.07 8.22
CA SER A 80 -0.57 23.27 9.51
C SER A 80 0.59 22.30 9.72
N LEU A 81 0.42 21.02 9.35
CA LEU A 81 1.49 20.02 9.39
C LEU A 81 2.66 20.41 8.48
N ILE A 82 2.40 20.90 7.28
CA ILE A 82 3.45 21.36 6.36
C ILE A 82 4.17 22.58 6.97
N ALA A 83 3.43 23.54 7.53
CA ALA A 83 4.00 24.74 8.12
C ALA A 83 4.96 24.45 9.29
N ILE A 84 4.71 23.40 10.07
CA ILE A 84 5.57 22.98 11.19
C ILE A 84 6.63 21.94 10.79
N ASN A 85 6.80 21.63 9.50
CA ASN A 85 7.64 20.52 9.01
C ASN A 85 7.26 19.16 9.63
N GLY A 86 5.98 18.96 9.92
CA GLY A 86 5.42 17.75 10.51
C GLY A 86 5.16 16.61 9.52
N VAL A 87 5.33 16.86 8.23
CA VAL A 87 5.27 15.83 7.17
C VAL A 87 6.66 15.22 6.97
N PRO A 88 6.80 13.89 6.93
CA PRO A 88 8.08 13.23 6.66
C PRO A 88 8.73 13.71 5.37
N LYS A 89 10.04 13.99 5.40
CA LYS A 89 10.78 14.55 4.26
C LYS A 89 10.87 13.63 3.04
N ASN A 90 10.72 12.33 3.25
CA ASN A 90 10.68 11.31 2.20
C ASN A 90 9.31 11.25 1.48
N MET A 91 8.27 11.90 2.00
CA MET A 91 6.98 11.98 1.32
C MET A 91 6.96 13.10 0.30
N SER A 92 6.29 12.86 -0.82
CA SER A 92 6.07 13.88 -1.84
C SER A 92 4.94 14.82 -1.41
N VAL A 93 5.18 16.13 -1.55
CA VAL A 93 4.17 17.16 -1.33
C VAL A 93 4.03 17.99 -2.60
N SER A 94 2.84 18.00 -3.19
CA SER A 94 2.56 18.77 -4.41
C SER A 94 1.22 19.49 -4.27
N SER A 95 1.21 20.79 -4.54
CA SER A 95 0.01 21.65 -4.42
C SER A 95 -0.72 21.52 -3.07
N GLY A 96 0.04 21.35 -1.97
CA GLY A 96 -0.51 21.18 -0.62
C GLY A 96 -1.10 19.80 -0.33
N VAL A 97 -0.94 18.83 -1.23
CA VAL A 97 -1.34 17.44 -1.05
C VAL A 97 -0.11 16.60 -0.72
N VAL A 98 -0.20 15.79 0.33
CA VAL A 98 0.82 14.82 0.72
C VAL A 98 0.52 13.49 0.05
N TYR A 99 1.54 12.82 -0.49
CA TYR A 99 1.40 11.53 -1.15
C TYR A 99 2.16 10.43 -0.41
N ASN A 100 1.50 9.28 -0.24
CA ASN A 100 2.12 8.07 0.26
C ASN A 100 3.08 7.45 -0.77
N VAL A 101 3.82 6.42 -0.35
CA VAL A 101 4.77 5.69 -1.20
C VAL A 101 4.11 4.98 -2.41
N TYR A 102 2.78 4.87 -2.42
CA TYR A 102 1.99 4.24 -3.49
C TYR A 102 1.33 5.27 -4.43
N GLY A 103 1.60 6.56 -4.27
CA GLY A 103 1.03 7.64 -5.10
C GLY A 103 -0.43 7.99 -4.76
N GLY A 104 -0.93 7.49 -3.62
CA GLY A 104 -2.20 7.90 -3.04
C GLY A 104 -2.05 9.11 -2.11
N SER A 105 -3.13 9.84 -1.92
CA SER A 105 -3.15 11.01 -1.03
C SER A 105 -3.19 10.61 0.44
N VAL A 106 -2.47 11.35 1.28
CA VAL A 106 -2.58 11.32 2.74
C VAL A 106 -3.20 12.63 3.21
N THR A 107 -4.31 12.53 3.94
CA THR A 107 -5.04 13.68 4.50
C THR A 107 -5.15 13.54 6.00
N VAL A 108 -5.13 14.67 6.71
CA VAL A 108 -5.40 14.73 8.14
C VAL A 108 -6.53 15.72 8.38
N SER A 109 -7.62 15.26 8.98
CA SER A 109 -8.81 16.08 9.23
C SER A 109 -9.18 16.06 10.70
N SER A 110 -9.53 17.21 11.25
CA SER A 110 -10.04 17.33 12.62
C SER A 110 -11.35 16.57 12.81
N THR A 111 -11.52 15.94 13.97
CA THR A 111 -12.81 15.43 14.47
C THR A 111 -13.35 16.31 15.62
N GLY A 112 -12.79 17.50 15.81
CA GLY A 112 -13.00 18.37 16.97
C GLY A 112 -11.88 18.17 18.00
N MET A 113 -12.08 17.24 18.92
CA MET A 113 -11.12 16.91 19.99
C MET A 113 -10.03 15.91 19.57
N GLY A 114 -10.19 15.32 18.39
CA GLY A 114 -9.27 14.36 17.78
C GLY A 114 -8.99 14.70 16.32
N PHE A 115 -8.42 13.75 15.61
CA PHE A 115 -8.21 13.85 14.17
C PHE A 115 -8.25 12.47 13.51
N SER A 116 -8.51 12.46 12.20
CA SER A 116 -8.47 11.26 11.37
C SER A 116 -7.41 11.41 10.29
N ILE A 117 -6.54 10.41 10.16
CA ILE A 117 -5.56 10.30 9.07
C ILE A 117 -6.12 9.32 8.05
N THR A 118 -6.25 9.75 6.79
CA THR A 118 -6.70 8.90 5.69
C THR A 118 -5.63 8.78 4.64
N THR A 119 -5.32 7.56 4.23
CA THR A 119 -4.41 7.24 3.11
C THR A 119 -5.20 6.48 2.03
N SER A 120 -4.93 6.77 0.75
CA SER A 120 -5.67 6.21 -0.39
C SER A 120 -4.76 5.46 -1.37
N LYS A 121 -5.36 4.83 -2.40
CA LYS A 121 -4.67 4.05 -3.45
C LYS A 121 -3.70 3.00 -2.92
N LEU A 122 -4.06 2.36 -1.80
CA LEU A 122 -3.27 1.28 -1.25
C LEU A 122 -3.53 -0.01 -2.04
N PRO A 123 -2.48 -0.68 -2.55
CA PRO A 123 -2.58 -2.06 -3.00
C PRO A 123 -3.13 -2.97 -1.90
N LYS A 124 -3.70 -4.11 -2.28
CA LYS A 124 -4.38 -5.02 -1.35
C LYS A 124 -3.50 -5.50 -0.19
N ASP A 125 -2.28 -5.91 -0.49
CA ASP A 125 -1.28 -6.38 0.48
C ASP A 125 -0.82 -5.26 1.42
N ALA A 126 -0.60 -4.05 0.91
CA ALA A 126 -0.30 -2.87 1.69
C ALA A 126 -1.47 -2.50 2.62
N CYS A 127 -2.70 -2.55 2.13
CA CYS A 127 -3.91 -2.31 2.91
C CYS A 127 -4.02 -3.29 4.10
N ILE A 128 -3.81 -4.58 3.86
CA ILE A 128 -3.86 -5.60 4.93
C ILE A 128 -2.75 -5.35 5.95
N THR A 129 -1.53 -5.09 5.48
CA THR A 129 -0.37 -4.89 6.36
C THR A 129 -0.51 -3.62 7.21
N LEU A 130 -0.91 -2.50 6.61
CA LEU A 130 -1.00 -1.21 7.30
C LEU A 130 -2.18 -1.18 8.27
N SER A 131 -3.34 -1.69 7.88
CA SER A 131 -4.52 -1.71 8.75
C SER A 131 -4.28 -2.54 10.02
N THR A 132 -3.60 -3.68 9.91
CA THR A 132 -3.29 -4.55 11.05
C THR A 132 -2.20 -3.98 11.96
N LYS A 133 -1.12 -3.42 11.39
CA LYS A 133 0.04 -2.93 12.18
C LYS A 133 -0.18 -1.59 12.88
N ILE A 134 -1.00 -0.71 12.29
CA ILE A 134 -1.17 0.66 12.78
C ILE A 134 -2.34 0.77 13.78
N ALA A 135 -3.41 -0.01 13.57
CA ALA A 135 -4.69 0.17 14.23
C ALA A 135 -4.62 0.39 15.74
N LYS A 136 -3.94 -0.48 16.50
CA LYS A 136 -3.95 -0.46 17.97
C LYS A 136 -2.85 0.36 18.63
N ASN A 137 -1.75 0.61 17.92
CA ASN A 137 -0.57 1.22 18.54
C ASN A 137 -0.71 2.74 18.71
N THR A 138 -1.60 3.39 17.96
CA THR A 138 -1.61 4.85 17.82
C THR A 138 -3.03 5.43 17.73
N PHE A 139 -4.04 4.64 17.38
CA PHE A 139 -5.39 5.12 17.09
C PHE A 139 -6.42 4.26 17.82
N GLU A 140 -7.61 4.81 18.07
CA GLU A 140 -8.69 4.07 18.74
C GLU A 140 -9.59 3.37 17.73
N GLN A 141 -9.72 3.95 16.52
CA GLN A 141 -10.55 3.40 15.46
C GLN A 141 -9.80 3.31 14.13
N THR A 142 -10.06 2.23 13.41
CA THR A 142 -9.59 2.03 12.04
C THR A 142 -10.79 1.72 11.15
N LYS A 143 -10.92 2.44 10.04
CA LYS A 143 -11.92 2.18 9.00
C LYS A 143 -11.19 1.84 7.71
N ILE A 144 -11.60 0.77 7.06
CA ILE A 144 -11.05 0.33 5.77
C ILE A 144 -12.13 0.54 4.71
N ASN A 145 -11.79 1.24 3.63
CA ASN A 145 -12.70 1.60 2.56
C ASN A 145 -13.99 2.27 3.09
N SER A 146 -15.15 1.86 2.57
CA SER A 146 -16.47 2.28 3.03
C SER A 146 -17.03 1.43 4.18
N GLY A 147 -16.22 0.55 4.77
CA GLY A 147 -16.65 -0.35 5.85
C GLY A 147 -16.96 0.36 7.18
N SER A 148 -17.44 -0.40 8.15
CA SER A 148 -17.64 0.10 9.51
C SER A 148 -16.30 0.36 10.21
N ALA A 149 -16.28 1.32 11.14
CA ALA A 149 -15.12 1.55 11.98
C ALA A 149 -14.91 0.36 12.93
N ILE A 150 -13.67 -0.12 12.99
CA ILE A 150 -13.21 -1.17 13.89
C ILE A 150 -12.52 -0.50 15.07
N THR A 151 -13.06 -0.70 16.26
CA THR A 151 -12.43 -0.23 17.51
C THR A 151 -11.48 -1.31 18.02
N GLY A 152 -10.24 -0.91 18.31
CA GLY A 152 -9.21 -1.83 18.78
C GLY A 152 -8.51 -2.57 17.63
N GLU A 153 -8.32 -3.88 17.77
CA GLU A 153 -7.45 -4.64 16.86
C GLU A 153 -8.14 -4.92 15.53
N VAL A 154 -7.44 -4.63 14.44
CA VAL A 154 -7.80 -5.15 13.13
C VAL A 154 -7.08 -6.48 12.95
N THR A 155 -7.81 -7.59 12.98
CA THR A 155 -7.23 -8.92 12.72
C THR A 155 -6.87 -9.07 11.25
N THR A 156 -5.92 -9.95 10.94
CA THR A 156 -5.55 -10.28 9.55
C THR A 156 -6.74 -10.80 8.73
N ALA A 157 -7.62 -11.59 9.35
CA ALA A 157 -8.84 -12.10 8.71
C ALA A 157 -9.83 -10.97 8.38
N ALA A 158 -10.05 -10.03 9.31
CA ALA A 158 -10.90 -8.87 9.06
C ALA A 158 -10.31 -7.93 7.99
N ALA A 159 -9.01 -7.68 8.05
CA ALA A 159 -8.31 -6.88 7.05
C ALA A 159 -8.38 -7.51 5.65
N THR A 160 -8.21 -8.83 5.53
CA THR A 160 -8.26 -9.55 4.25
C THR A 160 -9.65 -9.45 3.61
N GLN A 161 -10.71 -9.46 4.41
CA GLN A 161 -12.09 -9.28 3.93
C GLN A 161 -12.37 -7.82 3.54
N ALA A 162 -11.87 -6.86 4.31
CA ALA A 162 -12.16 -5.44 4.11
C ALA A 162 -11.32 -4.80 2.97
N CYS A 163 -10.08 -5.25 2.78
CA CYS A 163 -9.19 -4.83 1.68
C CYS A 163 -9.52 -5.61 0.41
N SER A 164 -10.70 -5.36 -0.15
CA SER A 164 -11.26 -6.14 -1.27
C SER A 164 -10.93 -5.61 -2.67
N SER A 165 -10.43 -4.37 -2.77
CA SER A 165 -10.14 -3.69 -4.04
C SER A 165 -8.65 -3.76 -4.40
N ASP A 166 -8.30 -3.45 -5.66
CA ASP A 166 -6.91 -3.20 -6.09
C ASP A 166 -6.42 -1.82 -5.64
N SER A 167 -7.34 -0.92 -5.28
CA SER A 167 -7.07 0.40 -4.73
C SER A 167 -7.97 0.61 -3.50
N ASN A 168 -7.37 0.55 -2.32
CA ASN A 168 -8.05 0.67 -1.03
C ASN A 168 -7.73 2.01 -0.35
N SER A 169 -8.55 2.36 0.62
CA SER A 169 -8.28 3.45 1.57
C SER A 169 -8.36 2.95 3.01
N ILE A 170 -7.59 3.58 3.88
CA ILE A 170 -7.67 3.36 5.32
C ILE A 170 -7.75 4.72 6.01
N THR A 171 -8.67 4.84 6.96
CA THR A 171 -8.79 5.98 7.86
C THR A 171 -8.54 5.51 9.28
N TRP A 172 -7.55 6.09 9.94
CA TRP A 172 -7.30 5.91 11.36
C TRP A 172 -7.74 7.15 12.13
N THR A 173 -8.49 6.97 13.21
CA THR A 173 -8.99 8.07 14.03
C THR A 173 -8.33 8.04 15.39
N TYR A 174 -7.75 9.18 15.76
CA TYR A 174 -7.23 9.48 17.07
C TYR A 174 -8.25 10.35 17.83
N SER A 175 -8.61 9.96 19.05
CA SER A 175 -9.50 10.68 19.96
C SER A 175 -8.74 10.96 21.25
N SER A 176 -8.59 12.24 21.60
CA SER A 176 -7.94 12.67 22.84
C SER A 176 -8.93 13.05 23.92
#